data_AF-A0A644W3W4-F1
#
_entry.id   AF-A0A644W3W4-F1
#
_cell.length_a   1.000
_cell.length_b   1.000
_cell.length_c   1.000
_cell.angle_alpha   90.00
_cell.angle_beta   90.00
_cell.angle_gamma   90.00
#
_symmetry.space_group_name_H-M   'P 1'
#
loop_
_entity.id
_entity.type
_entity.pdbx_description
1 polymer ?
#
loop_
_entity_poly.entity_id
_entity_poly.type
_entity_poly.pdbx_seq_one_letter_code
_entity_poly.pdbx_strand_id
1 'polypeptide(L)'
;MDLWYEENIDDLFSNDESIDSVAMSFFSAIGHTCASTPLYTDRDPMHFVYGTLATKTVLSPSDRSALLLAKSISLLFIMDGSVFVSAKNNIINYFAVDLFATRGNRSVAASEIQMVVARIVASNTVIFFRNEDAYMLSFSLKNPDGKGSVVFSDWFSAGSHDDCFYESLAAFNFSFASANAFYADFCQAVARHYYTYPCSRELARYEILPAILGTENEREYLTRDDLSDMVRNILLKPINDYGEDYIDEFISDYSSDEFDDIDFDLLEYELEQMGAFDDDFQDTSFEDEIELAAQASSTQNPSFDSSGIPANIMCNPDKLLAWLDEHDNEPNNDVETRPTLLETISSEDLLLEALELEDLDYIDNRSKGGVFWIVGGPEISLFIDDLSTKLGYVFTFKAGGGRATTGEDAWWSK
;
A
#
# COMPACT_ATOMS: atom_id res chain seq x y z
N MET A 1 31.45 1.04 -23.68
CA MET A 1 30.78 -0.28 -23.68
C MET A 1 29.42 0.04 -24.25
N ASP A 2 29.42 0.44 -25.53
CA ASP A 2 28.42 1.33 -26.12
C ASP A 2 27.93 0.69 -27.43
N LEU A 3 26.90 -0.16 -27.34
CA LEU A 3 26.39 -0.87 -28.52
C LEU A 3 24.86 -1.01 -28.55
N TRP A 4 24.09 -0.16 -27.85
CA TRP A 4 22.62 -0.29 -27.82
C TRP A 4 21.79 0.99 -27.98
N TYR A 5 22.38 2.13 -28.34
CA TYR A 5 21.59 3.36 -28.58
C TYR A 5 22.15 4.14 -29.78
N GLU A 6 21.58 3.92 -30.96
CA GLU A 6 21.68 4.89 -32.07
C GLU A 6 20.32 5.25 -32.69
N GLU A 7 19.22 4.62 -32.29
CA GLU A 7 17.87 5.07 -32.63
C GLU A 7 17.21 5.60 -31.36
N ASN A 8 16.80 6.86 -31.39
CA ASN A 8 16.01 7.45 -30.33
C ASN A 8 14.69 6.65 -30.26
N ILE A 9 14.32 6.11 -29.10
CA ILE A 9 13.09 5.32 -28.93
C ILE A 9 11.87 6.14 -29.38
N ASP A 10 11.96 7.46 -29.30
CA ASP A 10 10.94 8.38 -29.81
C ASP A 10 10.75 8.34 -31.33
N ASP A 11 11.79 7.99 -32.10
CA ASP A 11 11.70 7.84 -33.57
C ASP A 11 10.93 6.57 -33.98
N LEU A 12 10.68 5.65 -33.04
CA LEU A 12 9.92 4.41 -33.27
C LEU A 12 8.40 4.65 -33.36
N PHE A 13 7.91 5.78 -32.84
CA PHE A 13 6.49 6.09 -32.76
C PHE A 13 6.04 6.90 -33.98
N SER A 14 5.98 6.26 -35.15
CA SER A 14 5.42 6.86 -36.35
C SER A 14 3.95 6.45 -36.56
N ASN A 15 3.07 7.42 -36.79
CA ASN A 15 1.62 7.17 -36.88
C ASN A 15 1.18 6.39 -38.13
N ASP A 16 2.04 6.30 -39.14
CA ASP A 16 1.77 5.57 -40.39
C ASP A 16 2.05 4.06 -40.26
N GLU A 17 2.70 3.63 -39.18
CA GLU A 17 3.02 2.23 -38.96
C GLU A 17 1.89 1.45 -38.26
N SER A 18 1.83 0.15 -38.57
CA SER A 18 0.94 -0.77 -37.86
C SER A 18 1.31 -0.83 -36.39
N ILE A 19 0.32 -0.90 -35.49
CA ILE A 19 0.59 -1.00 -34.05
C ILE A 19 1.50 -2.18 -33.71
N ASP A 20 1.39 -3.27 -34.47
CA ASP A 20 2.19 -4.48 -34.27
C ASP A 20 3.68 -4.22 -34.49
N SER A 21 4.05 -3.43 -35.51
CA SER A 21 5.45 -3.12 -35.78
C SER A 21 6.00 -2.19 -34.71
N VAL A 22 5.25 -1.15 -34.34
CA VAL A 22 5.63 -0.21 -33.27
C VAL A 22 5.84 -0.95 -31.95
N ALA A 23 4.90 -1.82 -31.57
CA ALA A 23 4.99 -2.59 -30.33
C ALA A 23 6.16 -3.59 -30.35
N MET A 24 6.40 -4.27 -31.48
CA MET A 24 7.56 -5.17 -31.61
C MET A 24 8.88 -4.42 -31.50
N SER A 25 9.01 -3.26 -32.17
CA SER A 25 10.19 -2.41 -32.07
C SER A 25 10.40 -1.90 -30.64
N PHE A 26 9.32 -1.47 -29.97
CA PHE A 26 9.36 -1.07 -28.56
C PHE A 26 9.87 -2.19 -27.66
N PHE A 27 9.26 -3.38 -27.69
CA PHE A 27 9.69 -4.53 -26.87
C PHE A 27 11.09 -5.03 -27.24
N SER A 28 11.53 -4.85 -28.49
CA SER A 28 12.90 -5.15 -28.90
C SER A 28 13.90 -4.13 -28.37
N ALA A 29 13.55 -2.84 -28.33
CA ALA A 29 14.41 -1.78 -27.80
C ALA A 29 14.66 -1.94 -26.30
N ILE A 30 13.62 -2.27 -25.53
CA ILE A 30 13.77 -2.56 -24.08
C ILE A 30 14.35 -3.96 -23.79
N GLY A 31 14.64 -4.76 -24.82
CA GLY A 31 15.31 -6.05 -24.69
C GLY A 31 14.43 -7.20 -24.18
N HIS A 32 13.09 -7.08 -24.26
CA HIS A 32 12.16 -8.14 -23.87
C HIS A 32 12.03 -9.23 -24.95
N THR A 33 12.33 -8.89 -26.21
CA THR A 33 12.31 -9.83 -27.32
C THR A 33 13.44 -9.56 -28.31
N CYS A 34 13.89 -10.60 -29.01
CA CYS A 34 14.76 -10.47 -30.18
C CYS A 34 14.00 -10.73 -31.50
N ALA A 35 12.70 -11.04 -31.42
CA ALA A 35 11.87 -11.24 -32.60
C ALA A 35 11.51 -9.89 -33.22
N SER A 36 11.52 -9.81 -34.54
CA SER A 36 11.12 -8.61 -35.30
C SER A 36 9.72 -8.71 -35.89
N THR A 37 9.08 -9.88 -35.80
CA THR A 37 7.74 -10.13 -36.37
C THR A 37 6.80 -10.70 -35.32
N PRO A 38 5.55 -10.22 -35.25
CA PRO A 38 4.53 -10.74 -34.34
C PRO A 38 4.14 -12.18 -34.70
N LEU A 39 3.70 -12.95 -33.71
CA LEU A 39 3.28 -14.35 -33.86
C LEU A 39 1.97 -14.47 -34.64
N TYR A 40 0.98 -13.65 -34.29
CA TYR A 40 -0.29 -13.57 -35.00
C TYR A 40 -0.81 -12.14 -35.05
N THR A 41 -1.24 -11.73 -36.24
CA THR A 41 -1.85 -10.41 -36.47
C THR A 41 -3.24 -10.60 -37.04
N ASP A 42 -4.23 -9.97 -36.43
CA ASP A 42 -5.59 -9.99 -36.96
C ASP A 42 -6.26 -8.61 -36.85
N ARG A 43 -7.03 -8.28 -37.88
CA ARG A 43 -7.80 -7.04 -37.94
C ARG A 43 -9.21 -7.21 -37.42
N ASP A 44 -9.69 -8.44 -37.28
CA ASP A 44 -10.98 -8.72 -36.66
C ASP A 44 -10.78 -9.34 -35.28
N PRO A 45 -11.10 -8.61 -34.18
CA PRO A 45 -11.03 -9.13 -32.82
C PRO A 45 -11.79 -10.43 -32.60
N MET A 46 -12.91 -10.63 -33.30
CA MET A 46 -13.74 -11.83 -33.13
C MET A 46 -13.11 -13.03 -33.85
N HIS A 47 -12.55 -12.82 -35.04
CA HIS A 47 -11.77 -13.84 -35.73
C HIS A 47 -10.50 -14.20 -34.94
N PHE A 48 -9.87 -13.22 -34.29
CA PHE A 48 -8.71 -13.45 -33.44
C PHE A 48 -9.03 -14.39 -32.27
N VAL A 49 -10.12 -14.15 -31.53
CA VAL A 49 -10.47 -14.97 -30.35
C VAL A 49 -10.89 -16.40 -30.72
N TYR A 50 -11.75 -16.56 -31.73
CA TYR A 50 -12.28 -17.88 -32.10
C TYR A 50 -11.41 -18.65 -33.08
N GLY A 51 -10.70 -17.94 -33.96
CA GLY A 51 -9.83 -18.52 -34.98
C GLY A 51 -8.40 -18.70 -34.47
N THR A 52 -7.74 -17.59 -34.15
CA THR A 52 -6.30 -17.55 -33.83
C THR A 52 -5.99 -18.14 -32.45
N LEU A 53 -6.69 -17.70 -31.42
CA LEU A 53 -6.55 -18.25 -30.07
C LEU A 53 -7.24 -19.64 -29.93
N ALA A 54 -8.07 -20.02 -30.91
CA ALA A 54 -8.81 -21.28 -30.97
C ALA A 54 -9.57 -21.63 -29.66
N THR A 55 -10.05 -20.61 -28.95
CA THR A 55 -10.65 -20.80 -27.64
C THR A 55 -12.07 -21.35 -27.74
N LYS A 56 -12.41 -22.30 -26.87
CA LYS A 56 -13.76 -22.88 -26.75
C LYS A 56 -14.67 -22.06 -25.83
N THR A 57 -14.18 -20.94 -25.32
CA THR A 57 -14.89 -20.08 -24.37
C THR A 57 -15.97 -19.29 -25.09
N VAL A 58 -17.21 -19.36 -24.60
CA VAL A 58 -18.31 -18.57 -25.14
C VAL A 58 -18.23 -17.17 -24.55
N LEU A 59 -17.98 -16.17 -25.39
CA LEU A 59 -17.94 -14.77 -24.99
C LEU A 59 -19.34 -14.27 -24.61
N SER A 60 -19.45 -13.58 -23.47
CA SER A 60 -20.66 -12.89 -23.07
C SER A 60 -20.97 -11.70 -23.98
N PRO A 61 -22.21 -11.18 -24.00
CA PRO A 61 -22.55 -9.98 -24.78
C PRO A 61 -21.67 -8.78 -24.42
N SER A 62 -21.33 -8.61 -23.14
CA SER A 62 -20.44 -7.55 -22.65
C SER A 62 -18.99 -7.75 -23.13
N ASP A 63 -18.49 -8.99 -23.13
CA ASP A 63 -17.14 -9.27 -23.64
C ASP A 63 -17.04 -8.94 -25.14
N ARG A 64 -18.13 -9.17 -25.89
CA ARG A 64 -18.20 -8.83 -27.33
C ARG A 64 -18.23 -7.33 -27.56
N SER A 65 -18.97 -6.57 -26.75
CA SER A 65 -18.97 -5.11 -26.88
C SER A 65 -17.60 -4.52 -26.56
N ALA A 66 -16.90 -5.05 -25.54
CA ALA A 66 -15.54 -4.64 -25.22
C ALA A 66 -14.57 -4.91 -26.38
N LEU A 67 -14.61 -6.11 -26.97
CA LEU A 67 -13.75 -6.45 -28.11
C LEU A 67 -14.06 -5.62 -29.37
N LEU A 68 -15.30 -5.15 -29.55
CA LEU A 68 -15.65 -4.25 -30.66
C LEU A 68 -15.03 -2.85 -30.51
N LEU A 69 -14.55 -2.48 -29.31
CA LEU A 69 -13.78 -1.26 -29.11
C LEU A 69 -12.33 -1.41 -29.60
N ALA A 70 -11.87 -2.63 -29.91
CA ALA A 70 -10.58 -2.86 -30.53
C ALA A 70 -10.71 -2.87 -32.07
N LYS A 71 -9.90 -2.05 -32.74
CA LYS A 71 -9.80 -2.01 -34.20
C LYS A 71 -8.91 -3.13 -34.75
N SER A 72 -7.90 -3.54 -34.01
CA SER A 72 -7.04 -4.68 -34.30
C SER A 72 -6.49 -5.27 -33.02
N ILE A 73 -6.30 -6.59 -32.99
CA ILE A 73 -5.68 -7.31 -31.87
C ILE A 73 -4.64 -8.27 -32.44
N SER A 74 -3.44 -8.21 -31.90
CA SER A 74 -2.31 -9.05 -32.32
C SER A 74 -1.63 -9.68 -31.12
N LEU A 75 -1.21 -10.94 -31.26
CA LEU A 75 -0.34 -11.62 -30.32
C LEU A 75 1.10 -11.44 -30.83
N LEU A 76 1.89 -10.69 -30.07
CA LEU A 76 3.26 -10.31 -30.44
C LEU A 76 4.21 -11.48 -30.26
N PHE A 77 4.41 -11.90 -29.01
CA PHE A 77 5.25 -13.04 -28.67
C PHE A 77 4.82 -13.62 -27.32
N ILE A 78 5.33 -14.81 -27.05
CA ILE A 78 5.07 -15.56 -25.83
C ILE A 78 6.41 -15.77 -25.14
N MET A 79 6.54 -15.27 -23.91
CA MET A 79 7.70 -15.54 -23.08
C MET A 79 7.44 -16.83 -22.32
N ASP A 80 8.15 -17.89 -22.70
CA ASP A 80 7.99 -19.21 -22.11
C ASP A 80 8.84 -19.38 -20.84
N GLY A 81 8.55 -20.45 -20.11
CA GLY A 81 9.28 -20.78 -18.87
C GLY A 81 10.76 -21.10 -19.06
N SER A 82 11.25 -21.20 -20.30
CA SER A 82 12.64 -21.60 -20.59
C SER A 82 13.65 -20.50 -20.32
N VAL A 83 13.19 -19.24 -20.33
CA VAL A 83 14.01 -18.06 -20.03
C VAL A 83 14.29 -17.93 -18.54
N PHE A 84 13.47 -18.53 -17.67
CA PHE A 84 13.52 -18.35 -16.22
C PHE A 84 14.25 -19.49 -15.51
N VAL A 85 14.88 -19.15 -14.37
CA VAL A 85 15.57 -20.13 -13.51
C VAL A 85 14.59 -21.16 -12.94
N SER A 86 13.38 -20.73 -12.57
CA SER A 86 12.30 -21.59 -12.12
C SER A 86 11.29 -21.83 -13.25
N ALA A 87 11.37 -23.00 -13.89
CA ALA A 87 10.47 -23.43 -14.96
C ALA A 87 9.06 -23.82 -14.48
N LYS A 88 8.55 -23.23 -13.38
CA LYS A 88 7.15 -23.38 -12.95
C LYS A 88 6.26 -22.66 -13.97
N ASN A 89 6.01 -23.32 -15.10
CA ASN A 89 4.95 -23.19 -16.12
C ASN A 89 4.09 -21.91 -16.20
N ASN A 90 4.65 -20.74 -15.91
CA ASN A 90 3.98 -19.46 -16.00
C ASN A 90 4.48 -18.76 -17.26
N ILE A 91 3.57 -18.66 -18.22
CA ILE A 91 3.81 -18.04 -19.52
C ILE A 91 3.33 -16.59 -19.45
N ILE A 92 4.08 -15.67 -20.05
CA ILE A 92 3.66 -14.28 -20.21
C ILE A 92 3.31 -14.06 -21.69
N ASN A 93 2.09 -13.61 -21.97
CA ASN A 93 1.62 -13.33 -23.32
C ASN A 93 1.60 -11.82 -23.57
N TYR A 94 2.23 -11.38 -24.65
CA TYR A 94 2.33 -9.98 -25.04
C TYR A 94 1.41 -9.70 -26.24
N PHE A 95 0.50 -8.75 -26.09
CA PHE A 95 -0.43 -8.35 -27.16
C PHE A 95 -0.25 -6.89 -27.55
N ALA A 96 -0.69 -6.54 -28.76
CA ALA A 96 -0.88 -5.17 -29.21
C ALA A 96 -2.35 -4.95 -29.61
N VAL A 97 -2.93 -3.82 -29.19
CA VAL A 97 -4.33 -3.48 -29.46
C VAL A 97 -4.48 -2.01 -29.88
N ASP A 98 -5.04 -1.79 -31.08
CA ASP A 98 -5.41 -0.45 -31.58
C ASP A 98 -6.84 -0.13 -31.09
N LEU A 99 -7.01 0.91 -30.27
CA LEU A 99 -8.30 1.26 -29.68
C LEU A 99 -9.11 2.20 -30.59
N PHE A 100 -10.41 1.92 -30.69
CA PHE A 100 -11.42 2.80 -31.26
C PHE A 100 -12.26 3.39 -30.12
N ALA A 101 -11.65 4.26 -29.32
CA ALA A 101 -12.30 4.92 -28.19
C ALA A 101 -11.99 6.42 -28.17
N THR A 102 -12.90 7.23 -27.66
CA THR A 102 -12.65 8.65 -27.37
C THR A 102 -11.61 8.78 -26.25
N ARG A 103 -10.90 9.91 -26.20
CA ARG A 103 -9.88 10.16 -25.16
C ARG A 103 -10.41 9.98 -23.73
N GLY A 104 -11.67 10.34 -23.48
CA GLY A 104 -12.28 10.18 -22.15
C GLY A 104 -12.70 8.76 -21.75
N ASN A 105 -12.74 7.81 -22.69
CA ASN A 105 -13.17 6.44 -22.39
C ASN A 105 -12.09 5.40 -22.75
N ARG A 106 -10.88 5.87 -23.07
CA ARG A 106 -9.79 5.01 -23.56
C ARG A 106 -9.28 4.06 -22.49
N SER A 107 -9.14 4.53 -21.26
CA SER A 107 -8.63 3.73 -20.15
C SER A 107 -9.67 2.67 -19.73
N VAL A 108 -10.94 3.04 -19.63
CA VAL A 108 -12.03 2.09 -19.34
C VAL A 108 -12.14 1.02 -20.45
N ALA A 109 -12.10 1.43 -21.72
CA ALA A 109 -12.10 0.48 -22.84
C ALA A 109 -10.90 -0.48 -22.79
N ALA A 110 -9.71 0.03 -22.45
CA ALA A 110 -8.50 -0.78 -22.27
C ALA A 110 -8.65 -1.78 -21.12
N SER A 111 -9.28 -1.40 -20.00
CA SER A 111 -9.57 -2.29 -18.87
C SER A 111 -10.50 -3.42 -19.25
N GLU A 112 -11.61 -3.11 -19.93
CA GLU A 112 -12.56 -4.13 -20.38
C GLU A 112 -11.88 -5.15 -21.33
N ILE A 113 -11.08 -4.67 -22.29
CA ILE A 113 -10.36 -5.54 -23.22
C ILE A 113 -9.32 -6.39 -22.48
N GLN A 114 -8.51 -5.79 -21.59
CA GLN A 114 -7.52 -6.52 -20.79
C GLN A 114 -8.18 -7.66 -20.01
N MET A 115 -9.30 -7.38 -19.34
CA MET A 115 -10.02 -8.36 -18.53
C MET A 115 -10.59 -9.50 -19.37
N VAL A 116 -11.08 -9.22 -20.56
CA VAL A 116 -11.54 -10.24 -21.51
C VAL A 116 -10.37 -11.11 -21.97
N VAL A 117 -9.26 -10.50 -22.40
CA VAL A 117 -8.07 -11.23 -22.89
C VAL A 117 -7.45 -12.08 -21.78
N ALA A 118 -7.28 -11.52 -20.59
CA ALA A 118 -6.73 -12.24 -19.43
C ALA A 118 -7.58 -13.46 -19.05
N ARG A 119 -8.91 -13.35 -19.14
CA ARG A 119 -9.85 -14.46 -18.87
C ARG A 119 -9.74 -15.57 -19.92
N ILE A 120 -9.55 -15.21 -21.18
CA ILE A 120 -9.44 -16.18 -22.30
C ILE A 120 -8.13 -16.96 -22.21
N VAL A 121 -7.03 -16.28 -21.96
CA VAL A 121 -5.68 -16.87 -22.00
C VAL A 121 -5.32 -17.55 -20.67
N ALA A 122 -5.94 -17.12 -19.57
CA ALA A 122 -5.73 -17.64 -18.21
C ALA A 122 -4.26 -17.60 -17.71
N SER A 123 -3.41 -16.80 -18.35
CA SER A 123 -2.01 -16.56 -17.98
C SER A 123 -1.79 -15.08 -17.61
N ASN A 124 -0.54 -14.70 -17.32
CA ASN A 124 -0.19 -13.28 -17.22
C ASN A 124 -0.22 -12.67 -18.62
N THR A 125 -0.88 -11.53 -18.77
CA THR A 125 -1.02 -10.84 -20.05
C THR A 125 -0.55 -9.39 -19.95
N VAL A 126 0.34 -9.02 -20.85
CA VAL A 126 0.77 -7.62 -21.07
C VAL A 126 0.15 -7.16 -22.38
N ILE A 127 -0.53 -6.03 -22.38
CA ILE A 127 -1.09 -5.45 -23.61
C ILE A 127 -0.52 -4.06 -23.84
N PHE A 128 -0.07 -3.82 -25.06
CA PHE A 128 0.34 -2.53 -25.56
C PHE A 128 -0.83 -1.90 -26.32
N PHE A 129 -1.42 -0.85 -25.74
CA PHE A 129 -2.55 -0.13 -26.31
C PHE A 129 -2.09 1.10 -27.09
N ARG A 130 -2.76 1.38 -28.21
CA ARG A 130 -2.65 2.64 -28.95
C ARG A 130 -4.02 3.32 -29.01
N ASN A 131 -4.04 4.63 -28.76
CA ASN A 131 -5.18 5.49 -29.04
C ASN A 131 -4.67 6.77 -29.69
N GLU A 132 -4.97 6.96 -30.98
CA GLU A 132 -4.42 8.06 -31.79
C GLU A 132 -2.87 8.07 -31.71
N ASP A 133 -2.30 9.10 -31.07
CA ASP A 133 -0.85 9.32 -30.94
C ASP A 133 -0.32 8.93 -29.55
N ALA A 134 -1.16 8.31 -28.72
CA ALA A 134 -0.82 7.93 -27.35
C ALA A 134 -0.80 6.41 -27.18
N TYR A 135 0.11 5.95 -26.33
CA TYR A 135 0.40 4.56 -26.05
C TYR A 135 0.30 4.29 -24.55
N MET A 136 -0.05 3.06 -24.19
CA MET A 136 -0.16 2.64 -22.79
C MET A 136 0.12 1.15 -22.66
N LEU A 137 0.77 0.76 -21.57
CA LEU A 137 0.94 -0.63 -21.16
C LEU A 137 -0.10 -1.00 -20.11
N SER A 138 -0.64 -2.22 -20.20
CA SER A 138 -1.56 -2.78 -19.21
C SER A 138 -1.15 -4.18 -18.77
N PHE A 139 -1.47 -4.48 -17.52
CA PHE A 139 -1.11 -5.72 -16.83
C PHE A 139 -2.35 -6.33 -16.18
N SER A 140 -2.56 -7.63 -16.38
CA SER A 140 -3.56 -8.39 -15.63
C SER A 140 -3.00 -8.80 -14.27
N LEU A 141 -3.69 -8.47 -13.18
CA LEU A 141 -3.42 -9.02 -11.86
C LEU A 141 -4.49 -10.06 -11.51
N LYS A 142 -4.04 -11.13 -10.89
CA LYS A 142 -4.93 -12.16 -10.33
C LYS A 142 -4.97 -11.94 -8.83
N ASN A 143 -6.04 -11.29 -8.35
CA ASN A 143 -6.23 -11.14 -6.92
C ASN A 143 -6.63 -12.49 -6.30
N PRO A 144 -6.27 -12.73 -5.03
CA PRO A 144 -6.65 -13.94 -4.32
C PRO A 144 -8.17 -14.17 -4.30
N ASP A 145 -8.96 -13.10 -4.39
CA ASP A 145 -10.43 -13.13 -4.41
C ASP A 145 -11.05 -13.58 -5.75
N GLY A 146 -10.22 -13.88 -6.75
CA GLY A 146 -10.66 -14.35 -8.07
C GLY A 146 -11.29 -13.25 -8.95
N LYS A 147 -11.42 -12.02 -8.46
CA LYS A 147 -11.62 -10.84 -9.32
C LYS A 147 -10.30 -10.51 -10.00
N GLY A 148 -10.29 -10.47 -11.33
CA GLY A 148 -9.15 -9.93 -12.06
C GLY A 148 -9.09 -8.42 -11.84
N SER A 149 -7.90 -7.92 -11.58
CA SER A 149 -7.59 -6.50 -11.47
C SER A 149 -6.68 -6.11 -12.65
N VAL A 150 -6.66 -4.83 -13.00
CA VAL A 150 -5.81 -4.30 -14.07
C VAL A 150 -4.98 -3.14 -13.56
N VAL A 151 -3.67 -3.20 -13.83
CA VAL A 151 -2.74 -2.11 -13.60
C VAL A 151 -2.32 -1.50 -14.94
N PHE A 152 -2.23 -0.17 -14.99
CA PHE A 152 -1.89 0.59 -16.18
C PHE A 152 -0.62 1.40 -16.00
N SER A 153 0.00 1.74 -17.13
CA SER A 153 0.96 2.82 -17.27
C SER A 153 0.28 4.17 -17.44
N ASP A 154 1.05 5.24 -17.29
CA ASP A 154 0.68 6.53 -17.86
C ASP A 154 0.57 6.43 -19.39
N TRP A 155 -0.28 7.27 -19.98
CA TRP A 155 -0.34 7.41 -21.43
C TRP A 155 0.86 8.21 -21.91
N PHE A 156 1.66 7.62 -22.78
CA PHE A 156 2.85 8.26 -23.34
C PHE A 156 2.75 8.47 -24.85
N SER A 157 3.39 9.50 -25.35
CA SER A 157 3.49 9.82 -26.77
C SER A 157 4.96 9.95 -27.16
N ALA A 158 5.25 9.98 -28.46
CA ALA A 158 6.60 10.24 -28.94
C ALA A 158 7.17 11.52 -28.31
N GLY A 159 8.29 11.42 -27.59
CA GLY A 159 8.95 12.55 -26.92
C GLY A 159 8.33 13.01 -25.60
N SER A 160 7.43 12.22 -24.99
CA SER A 160 6.81 12.60 -23.71
C SER A 160 7.62 12.23 -22.46
N HIS A 161 8.56 11.28 -22.57
CA HIS A 161 9.35 10.80 -21.43
C HIS A 161 10.84 10.89 -21.69
N ASP A 162 11.60 11.07 -20.62
CA ASP A 162 13.06 11.01 -20.63
C ASP A 162 13.55 9.58 -20.87
N ASP A 163 14.75 9.44 -21.45
CA ASP A 163 15.41 8.14 -21.70
C ASP A 163 15.44 7.23 -20.44
N CYS A 164 15.51 7.84 -19.25
CA CYS A 164 15.45 7.16 -17.95
C CYS A 164 14.20 6.30 -17.74
N PHE A 165 13.05 6.70 -18.31
CA PHE A 165 11.82 5.90 -18.25
C PHE A 165 11.94 4.62 -19.08
N TYR A 166 12.50 4.72 -20.29
CA TYR A 166 12.71 3.54 -21.13
C TYR A 166 13.81 2.63 -20.58
N GLU A 167 14.84 3.21 -19.97
CA GLU A 167 15.86 2.45 -19.25
C GLU A 167 15.29 1.68 -18.06
N SER A 168 14.37 2.26 -17.29
CA SER A 168 13.75 1.57 -16.16
C SER A 168 12.93 0.34 -16.60
N LEU A 169 12.38 0.39 -17.82
CA LEU A 169 11.59 -0.68 -18.44
C LEU A 169 12.43 -1.81 -19.06
N ALA A 170 13.74 -1.63 -19.14
CA ALA A 170 14.62 -2.57 -19.78
C ALA A 170 14.68 -3.90 -19.03
N ALA A 171 14.69 -5.01 -19.79
CA ALA A 171 14.61 -6.36 -19.24
C ALA A 171 15.73 -6.69 -18.23
N PHE A 172 16.87 -5.98 -18.29
CA PHE A 172 17.99 -6.18 -17.37
C PHE A 172 17.71 -5.70 -15.94
N ASN A 173 16.71 -4.85 -15.72
CA ASN A 173 16.32 -4.38 -14.40
C ASN A 173 15.40 -5.36 -13.66
N PHE A 174 14.92 -6.42 -14.33
CA PHE A 174 13.92 -7.33 -13.78
C PHE A 174 14.50 -8.67 -13.34
N SER A 175 13.85 -9.29 -12.37
CA SER A 175 14.26 -10.59 -11.83
C SER A 175 13.87 -11.76 -12.73
N PHE A 176 14.87 -12.47 -13.26
CA PHE A 176 14.68 -13.72 -14.02
C PHE A 176 14.48 -14.96 -13.13
N ALA A 177 14.25 -14.78 -11.82
CA ALA A 177 14.05 -15.89 -10.88
C ALA A 177 12.83 -16.75 -11.23
N SER A 178 11.72 -16.11 -11.63
CA SER A 178 10.50 -16.74 -12.11
C SER A 178 9.72 -15.79 -13.00
N ALA A 179 8.83 -16.33 -13.85
CA ALA A 179 7.97 -15.48 -14.68
C ALA A 179 7.07 -14.54 -13.87
N ASN A 180 6.64 -14.95 -12.67
CA ASN A 180 5.83 -14.09 -11.80
C ASN A 180 6.66 -12.96 -11.18
N ALA A 181 7.93 -13.22 -10.83
CA ALA A 181 8.81 -12.20 -10.29
C ALA A 181 9.12 -11.16 -11.38
N PHE A 182 9.50 -11.62 -12.58
CA PHE A 182 9.70 -10.74 -13.73
C PHE A 182 8.45 -9.90 -14.04
N TYR A 183 7.28 -10.53 -14.03
CA TYR A 183 6.01 -9.86 -14.28
C TYR A 183 5.65 -8.84 -13.20
N ALA A 184 5.91 -9.15 -11.92
CA ALA A 184 5.66 -8.24 -10.81
C ALA A 184 6.60 -7.04 -10.84
N ASP A 185 7.90 -7.26 -11.08
CA ASP A 185 8.90 -6.19 -11.21
C ASP A 185 8.54 -5.27 -12.38
N PHE A 186 8.16 -5.85 -13.52
CA PHE A 186 7.75 -5.09 -14.68
C PHE A 186 6.46 -4.29 -14.42
N CYS A 187 5.47 -4.90 -13.77
CA CYS A 187 4.25 -4.22 -13.36
C CYS A 187 4.55 -3.04 -12.43
N GLN A 188 5.44 -3.22 -11.45
CA GLN A 188 5.80 -2.18 -10.49
C GLN A 188 6.57 -1.02 -11.14
N ALA A 189 7.44 -1.31 -12.11
CA ALA A 189 8.17 -0.28 -12.84
C ALA A 189 7.25 0.62 -13.69
N VAL A 190 6.12 0.08 -14.14
CA VAL A 190 5.20 0.75 -15.07
C VAL A 190 4.00 1.39 -14.36
N ALA A 191 3.63 0.88 -13.18
CA ALA A 191 2.41 1.24 -12.49
C ALA A 191 2.28 2.76 -12.25
N ARG A 192 1.10 3.32 -12.53
CA ARG A 192 0.74 4.70 -12.18
C ARG A 192 0.97 4.97 -10.70
N HIS A 193 1.19 6.23 -10.36
CA HIS A 193 1.52 6.66 -9.00
C HIS A 193 0.52 6.15 -7.96
N TYR A 194 -0.79 6.24 -8.25
CA TYR A 194 -1.84 5.82 -7.31
C TYR A 194 -1.98 4.30 -7.14
N TYR A 195 -1.39 3.48 -8.03
CA TYR A 195 -1.28 2.04 -7.81
C TYR A 195 -0.11 1.69 -6.89
N THR A 196 0.98 2.44 -6.98
CA THR A 196 2.20 2.20 -6.17
C THR A 196 2.06 2.77 -4.77
N TYR A 197 1.45 3.96 -4.66
CA TYR A 197 1.20 4.67 -3.42
C TYR A 197 -0.29 4.96 -3.31
N PRO A 198 -1.11 3.95 -2.93
CA PRO A 198 -2.52 4.18 -2.70
C PRO A 198 -2.67 5.23 -1.60
N CYS A 199 -3.38 6.31 -1.90
CA CYS A 199 -3.66 7.37 -0.94
C CYS A 199 -4.63 6.82 0.12
N SER A 200 -4.09 6.29 1.22
CA SER A 200 -4.89 5.96 2.38
C SER A 200 -5.26 7.22 3.14
N ARG A 201 -6.37 7.15 3.90
CA ARG A 201 -6.78 8.22 4.80
C ARG A 201 -5.68 8.61 5.78
N GLU A 202 -4.98 7.62 6.34
CA GLU A 202 -3.87 7.86 7.27
C GLU A 202 -2.74 8.63 6.60
N LEU A 203 -2.35 8.25 5.38
CA LEU A 203 -1.33 8.99 4.64
C LEU A 203 -1.78 10.44 4.38
N ALA A 204 -3.05 10.66 4.03
CA ALA A 204 -3.60 12.00 3.85
C ALA A 204 -3.61 12.82 5.16
N ARG A 205 -3.88 12.19 6.31
CA ARG A 205 -3.77 12.84 7.64
C ARG A 205 -2.32 13.26 7.92
N TYR A 206 -1.36 12.37 7.68
CA TYR A 206 0.06 12.67 7.87
C TYR A 206 0.58 13.75 6.92
N GLU A 207 0.08 13.83 5.69
CA GLU A 207 0.45 14.90 4.73
C GLU A 207 -0.01 16.30 5.18
N ILE A 208 -1.02 16.39 6.06
CA ILE A 208 -1.54 17.68 6.57
C ILE A 208 -0.86 18.10 7.87
N LEU A 209 -0.12 17.21 8.53
CA LEU A 209 0.64 17.53 9.73
C LEU A 209 1.50 18.80 9.59
N PRO A 210 2.21 19.06 8.48
CA PRO A 210 2.95 20.32 8.33
C PRO A 210 2.07 21.57 8.39
N ALA A 211 0.82 21.49 7.93
CA ALA A 211 -0.14 22.60 8.00
C ALA A 211 -0.68 22.79 9.44
N ILE A 212 -0.85 21.70 10.19
CA ILE A 212 -1.26 21.72 11.60
C ILE A 212 -0.11 22.21 12.50
N LEU A 213 1.11 21.75 12.23
CA LEU A 213 2.32 22.10 12.99
C LEU A 213 2.92 23.45 12.58
N GLY A 214 2.37 24.12 11.56
CA GLY A 214 2.79 25.43 11.08
C GLY A 214 2.78 26.50 12.17
N THR A 215 3.43 27.63 11.89
CA THR A 215 3.59 28.73 12.86
C THR A 215 2.23 29.31 13.30
N GLU A 216 2.13 29.86 14.51
CA GLU A 216 0.86 30.38 15.09
C GLU A 216 0.10 31.34 14.17
N ASN A 217 0.80 32.12 13.35
CA ASN A 217 0.20 33.04 12.39
C ASN A 217 -0.57 32.34 11.24
N GLU A 218 -0.29 31.06 10.98
CA GLU A 218 -0.95 30.25 9.95
C GLU A 218 -2.08 29.39 10.55
N ARG A 219 -2.00 29.03 11.83
CA ARG A 219 -3.05 28.30 12.56
C ARG A 219 -4.31 29.14 12.80
N GLU A 220 -4.15 30.45 12.97
CA GLU A 220 -5.26 31.37 13.31
C GLU A 220 -6.37 31.45 12.24
N TYR A 221 -6.13 30.90 11.04
CA TYR A 221 -7.08 30.91 9.91
C TYR A 221 -7.54 29.54 9.46
N LEU A 222 -7.06 28.44 10.08
CA LEU A 222 -7.35 27.09 9.63
C LEU A 222 -8.50 26.49 10.46
N THR A 223 -9.68 26.36 9.86
CA THR A 223 -10.81 25.68 10.51
C THR A 223 -10.75 24.17 10.32
N ARG A 224 -11.50 23.41 11.13
CA ARG A 224 -11.68 21.95 10.93
C ARG A 224 -12.27 21.63 9.55
N ASP A 225 -13.08 22.54 9.00
CA ASP A 225 -13.64 22.43 7.66
C ASP A 225 -12.53 22.59 6.60
N ASP A 226 -11.61 23.55 6.77
CA ASP A 226 -10.47 23.74 5.86
C ASP A 226 -9.51 22.53 5.88
N LEU A 227 -9.26 21.96 7.07
CA LEU A 227 -8.48 20.73 7.22
C LEU A 227 -9.14 19.54 6.53
N SER A 228 -10.46 19.40 6.67
CA SER A 228 -11.25 18.35 6.00
C SER A 228 -11.20 18.52 4.48
N ASP A 229 -11.30 19.75 3.99
CA ASP A 229 -11.17 20.06 2.57
C ASP A 229 -9.76 19.75 2.03
N MET A 230 -8.70 19.96 2.84
CA MET A 230 -7.35 19.54 2.48
C MET A 230 -7.20 18.02 2.39
N VAL A 231 -7.73 17.26 3.36
CA VAL A 231 -7.75 15.78 3.29
C VAL A 231 -8.49 15.34 2.03
N ARG A 232 -9.66 15.93 1.78
CA ARG A 232 -10.47 15.63 0.60
C ARG A 232 -9.70 15.92 -0.69
N ASN A 233 -8.98 17.04 -0.77
CA ASN A 233 -8.17 17.38 -1.94
C ASN A 233 -7.02 16.38 -2.15
N ILE A 234 -6.38 15.89 -1.08
CA ILE A 234 -5.33 14.86 -1.18
C ILE A 234 -5.92 13.54 -1.68
N LEU A 235 -7.05 13.11 -1.13
CA LEU A 235 -7.73 11.88 -1.57
C LEU A 235 -8.24 11.98 -3.02
N LEU A 236 -8.67 13.16 -3.44
CA LEU A 236 -9.12 13.41 -4.82
C LEU A 236 -7.97 13.70 -5.78
N LYS A 237 -6.72 13.81 -5.32
CA LYS A 237 -5.57 14.14 -6.16
C LYS A 237 -5.40 13.17 -7.34
N PRO A 238 -5.47 11.83 -7.19
CA PRO A 238 -5.42 10.92 -8.32
C PRO A 238 -6.55 11.12 -9.33
N ILE A 239 -7.77 11.42 -8.84
CA ILE A 239 -8.93 11.69 -9.69
C ILE A 239 -8.72 13.01 -10.45
N ASN A 240 -8.15 14.02 -9.81
CA ASN A 240 -7.88 15.30 -10.45
C ASN A 240 -6.73 15.23 -11.47
N ASP A 241 -5.67 14.48 -11.14
CA ASP A 241 -4.48 14.35 -11.98
C ASP A 241 -4.76 13.51 -13.24
N TYR A 242 -5.52 12.42 -13.09
CA TYR A 242 -5.84 11.50 -14.19
C TYR A 242 -7.20 11.78 -14.85
N GLY A 243 -8.11 12.48 -14.19
CA GLY A 243 -9.42 12.84 -14.72
C GLY A 243 -10.21 11.64 -15.22
N GLU A 244 -10.53 11.65 -16.51
CA GLU A 244 -11.28 10.58 -17.19
C GLU A 244 -10.47 9.29 -17.39
N ASP A 245 -9.15 9.34 -17.23
CA ASP A 245 -8.27 8.15 -17.29
C ASP A 245 -8.09 7.45 -15.94
N TYR A 246 -8.66 7.99 -14.86
CA TYR A 246 -8.66 7.36 -13.55
C TYR A 246 -9.53 6.09 -13.58
N ILE A 247 -8.95 4.96 -13.16
CA ILE A 247 -9.66 3.70 -13.04
C ILE A 247 -9.66 3.29 -11.59
N ASP A 248 -10.88 3.20 -11.07
CA ASP A 248 -11.12 3.00 -9.67
C ASP A 248 -11.23 1.52 -9.33
N GLU A 249 -10.15 0.95 -8.83
CA GLU A 249 -10.18 -0.38 -8.19
C GLU A 249 -10.13 -0.30 -6.66
N PHE A 250 -9.84 0.88 -6.09
CA PHE A 250 -9.51 1.03 -4.67
C PHE A 250 -10.50 1.91 -3.88
N ILE A 251 -11.27 2.80 -4.51
CA ILE A 251 -12.22 3.67 -3.77
C ILE A 251 -13.57 2.98 -3.55
N SER A 252 -13.85 1.83 -4.17
CA SER A 252 -15.12 1.12 -3.91
C SER A 252 -15.29 0.63 -2.47
N ASP A 253 -14.22 0.60 -1.67
CA ASP A 253 -14.26 0.27 -0.24
C ASP A 253 -14.48 1.50 0.65
N TYR A 254 -14.36 2.73 0.13
CA TYR A 254 -14.73 3.94 0.85
C TYR A 254 -16.17 4.30 0.51
N SER A 255 -17.10 3.85 1.35
CA SER A 255 -18.47 4.37 1.29
C SER A 255 -18.43 5.90 1.43
N SER A 256 -19.35 6.61 0.76
CA SER A 256 -19.50 8.07 0.88
C SER A 256 -19.61 8.56 2.33
N ASP A 257 -20.06 7.67 3.20
CA ASP A 257 -20.35 7.94 4.60
C ASP A 257 -19.06 7.92 5.46
N GLU A 258 -17.98 7.30 5.01
CA GLU A 258 -16.67 7.30 5.71
C GLU A 258 -15.82 8.54 5.43
N PHE A 259 -16.15 9.32 4.39
CA PHE A 259 -15.45 10.58 4.10
C PHE A 259 -15.72 11.66 5.16
N ASP A 260 -16.84 11.55 5.89
CA ASP A 260 -17.27 12.56 6.85
C ASP A 260 -16.67 12.32 8.26
N ASP A 261 -16.25 11.08 8.60
CA ASP A 261 -15.72 10.74 9.95
C ASP A 261 -14.19 10.96 10.09
N ILE A 262 -13.77 12.13 9.63
CA ILE A 262 -12.61 12.92 10.09
C ILE A 262 -12.32 12.84 11.60
N ASP A 263 -11.83 11.74 12.18
CA ASP A 263 -11.44 11.76 13.61
C ASP A 263 -10.13 12.54 13.80
N PHE A 264 -10.25 13.87 13.79
CA PHE A 264 -9.19 14.81 14.10
C PHE A 264 -8.85 14.81 15.59
N ASP A 265 -9.75 14.33 16.44
CA ASP A 265 -9.57 14.32 17.89
C ASP A 265 -8.48 13.29 18.25
N LEU A 266 -8.45 12.16 17.54
CA LEU A 266 -7.36 11.19 17.64
C LEU A 266 -6.00 11.76 17.17
N LEU A 267 -5.99 12.49 16.05
CA LEU A 267 -4.77 13.10 15.51
C LEU A 267 -4.24 14.21 16.44
N GLU A 268 -5.13 15.00 17.03
CA GLU A 268 -4.81 16.02 18.03
C GLU A 268 -4.20 15.38 19.28
N TYR A 269 -4.80 14.29 19.80
CA TYR A 269 -4.26 13.53 20.91
C TYR A 269 -2.86 12.95 20.63
N GLU A 270 -2.61 12.41 19.43
CA GLU A 270 -1.27 11.94 19.02
C GLU A 270 -0.24 13.07 19.03
N LEU A 271 -0.63 14.26 18.56
CA LEU A 271 0.21 15.44 18.53
C LEU A 271 0.49 16.01 19.94
N GLU A 272 -0.51 16.01 20.82
CA GLU A 272 -0.36 16.35 22.24
C GLU A 272 0.64 15.41 22.94
N GLN A 273 0.54 14.09 22.71
CA GLN A 273 1.50 13.12 23.25
C GLN A 273 2.92 13.31 22.70
N MET A 274 3.07 13.86 21.50
CA MET A 274 4.37 14.20 20.92
C MET A 274 4.92 15.57 21.37
N GLY A 275 4.22 16.28 22.26
CA GLY A 275 4.65 17.60 22.77
C GLY A 275 4.54 18.72 21.73
N ALA A 276 3.70 18.56 20.71
CA ALA A 276 3.49 19.59 19.67
C ALA A 276 2.68 20.81 20.17
N PHE A 277 2.04 20.65 21.34
CA PHE A 277 1.18 21.64 22.01
C PHE A 277 1.59 21.83 23.48
N ASP A 278 2.89 21.99 23.75
CA ASP A 278 3.35 22.43 25.09
C ASP A 278 2.86 23.87 25.35
N ASP A 279 1.60 23.97 25.80
CA ASP A 279 0.99 25.16 26.38
C ASP A 279 1.45 25.26 27.85
N ASP A 280 2.66 25.79 28.06
CA ASP A 280 3.07 26.40 29.33
C ASP A 280 2.30 27.72 29.59
N PHE A 281 0.99 27.73 29.33
CA PHE A 281 0.07 28.83 29.58
C PHE A 281 -1.16 28.30 30.34
N GLN A 282 -0.93 27.66 31.49
CA GLN A 282 -1.97 27.61 32.51
C GLN A 282 -2.21 29.02 33.06
N ASP A 283 -3.42 29.49 32.82
CA ASP A 283 -4.06 30.69 33.33
C ASP A 283 -4.07 30.68 34.88
N THR A 284 -2.95 31.07 35.50
CA THR A 284 -2.88 31.18 36.97
C THR A 284 -3.40 32.55 37.42
N SER A 285 -4.53 32.53 38.13
CA SER A 285 -5.10 33.66 38.84
C SER A 285 -4.06 34.39 39.70
N PHE A 286 -4.00 35.70 39.51
CA PHE A 286 -2.98 36.69 39.89
C PHE A 286 -2.72 36.92 41.40
N GLU A 287 -3.00 35.98 42.32
CA GLU A 287 -2.95 36.29 43.77
C GLU A 287 -1.96 35.48 44.62
N ASP A 288 -1.37 34.38 44.14
CA ASP A 288 -0.52 33.52 45.01
C ASP A 288 1.00 33.70 44.83
N GLU A 289 1.47 34.56 43.91
CA GLU A 289 2.91 34.74 43.63
C GLU A 289 3.68 35.56 44.69
N ILE A 290 3.01 36.23 45.62
CA ILE A 290 3.70 37.11 46.60
C ILE A 290 4.15 36.33 47.85
N GLU A 291 3.51 35.21 48.21
CA GLU A 291 3.92 34.41 49.37
C GLU A 291 4.96 33.33 49.05
N LEU A 292 5.08 32.88 47.79
CA LEU A 292 6.11 31.91 47.39
C LEU A 292 7.51 32.53 47.20
N ALA A 293 7.61 33.84 46.96
CA ALA A 293 8.89 34.53 46.75
C ALA A 293 9.76 34.69 48.02
N ALA A 294 9.23 34.33 49.20
CA ALA A 294 9.92 34.46 50.49
C ALA A 294 10.49 33.14 51.04
N GLN A 295 10.31 32.01 50.36
CA GLN A 295 10.96 30.73 50.71
C GLN A 295 11.85 30.24 49.57
N ALA A 296 12.90 31.02 49.29
CA ALA A 296 14.04 30.51 48.54
C ALA A 296 14.80 29.48 49.39
N SER A 297 14.46 28.19 49.23
CA SER A 297 15.39 27.09 49.50
C SER A 297 14.98 25.80 48.79
N SER A 298 15.74 25.51 47.74
CA SER A 298 16.06 24.19 47.16
C SER A 298 14.92 23.32 46.61
N THR A 299 14.61 23.52 45.33
CA THR A 299 14.25 22.40 44.43
C THR A 299 15.26 22.43 43.29
N GLN A 300 16.23 21.52 43.34
CA GLN A 300 17.21 21.31 42.28
C GLN A 300 16.48 20.68 41.10
N ASN A 301 16.64 21.24 39.89
CA ASN A 301 16.60 20.42 38.69
C ASN A 301 17.53 19.22 38.93
N PRO A 302 17.20 17.97 38.57
CA PRO A 302 18.18 16.90 38.62
C PRO A 302 19.25 17.19 37.56
N SER A 303 20.25 17.98 37.94
CA SER A 303 21.46 18.15 37.17
C SER A 303 22.18 16.81 37.22
N PHE A 304 22.20 16.10 36.09
CA PHE A 304 23.10 14.98 35.93
C PHE A 304 24.54 15.50 36.08
N ASP A 305 25.20 15.16 37.19
CA ASP A 305 26.56 15.60 37.47
C ASP A 305 27.56 14.85 36.57
N SER A 306 27.76 15.39 35.36
CA SER A 306 28.70 14.86 34.37
C SER A 306 30.17 15.06 34.74
N SER A 307 30.49 15.68 35.88
CA SER A 307 31.87 15.99 36.27
C SER A 307 32.69 14.75 36.70
N GLY A 308 32.02 13.61 36.95
CA GLY A 308 32.65 12.33 37.29
C GLY A 308 32.99 11.43 36.10
N ILE A 309 32.52 11.73 34.89
CA ILE A 309 32.69 10.86 33.72
C ILE A 309 33.96 11.24 32.96
N PRO A 310 34.97 10.34 32.84
CA PRO A 310 36.13 10.58 32.02
C PRO A 310 35.75 10.90 30.56
N ALA A 311 36.25 12.01 30.01
CA ALA A 311 35.88 12.49 28.67
C ALA A 311 36.11 11.48 27.53
N ASN A 312 36.99 10.49 27.74
CA ASN A 312 37.27 9.40 26.80
C ASN A 312 36.18 8.29 26.78
N ILE A 313 35.26 8.28 27.75
CA ILE A 313 34.10 7.36 27.79
C ILE A 313 32.89 8.02 27.12
N MET A 314 32.71 9.33 27.30
CA MET A 314 31.58 10.09 26.75
C MET A 314 31.57 10.17 25.21
N CYS A 315 32.72 10.00 24.57
CA CYS A 315 32.83 10.02 23.11
C CYS A 315 32.57 8.66 22.43
N ASN A 316 32.18 7.60 23.17
CA ASN A 316 31.94 6.29 22.58
C ASN A 316 30.73 5.58 23.25
N PRO A 317 29.60 5.43 22.54
CA PRO A 317 28.32 5.00 23.15
C PRO A 317 28.40 3.62 23.79
N ASP A 318 29.17 2.70 23.21
CA ASP A 318 29.30 1.32 23.74
C ASP A 318 30.07 1.28 25.07
N LYS A 319 31.02 2.20 25.27
CA LYS A 319 31.80 2.30 26.52
C LYS A 319 31.04 3.03 27.61
N LEU A 320 30.15 3.94 27.22
CA LEU A 320 29.27 4.66 28.13
C LEU A 320 28.23 3.71 28.74
N LEU A 321 27.64 2.83 27.92
CA LEU A 321 26.68 1.81 28.37
C LEU A 321 27.34 0.83 29.36
N ALA A 322 28.54 0.33 29.03
CA ALA A 322 29.29 -0.54 29.93
C ALA A 322 29.71 0.14 31.25
N TRP A 323 29.90 1.47 31.25
CA TRP A 323 30.24 2.23 32.44
C TRP A 323 29.02 2.52 33.33
N LEU A 324 27.84 2.73 32.73
CA LEU A 324 26.56 2.88 33.43
C LEU A 324 26.14 1.57 34.12
N ASP A 325 26.27 0.42 33.43
CA ASP A 325 25.97 -0.90 34.00
C ASP A 325 26.84 -1.22 35.24
N GLU A 326 28.08 -0.70 35.29
CA GLU A 326 28.97 -0.90 36.44
C GLU A 326 28.66 0.02 37.64
N HIS A 327 27.91 1.12 37.45
CA HIS A 327 27.62 2.12 38.47
C HIS A 327 26.15 2.18 38.96
N ASP A 328 25.26 1.34 38.43
CA ASP A 328 23.85 1.27 38.87
C ASP A 328 23.63 0.60 40.25
N ASN A 329 24.69 0.22 40.97
CA ASN A 329 24.62 -0.50 42.25
C ASN A 329 25.12 0.30 43.48
N GLU A 330 24.82 1.60 43.58
CA GLU A 330 24.80 2.27 44.89
C GLU A 330 23.35 2.50 45.35
N PRO A 331 22.95 2.04 46.56
CA PRO A 331 21.56 2.09 47.00
C PRO A 331 21.20 3.52 47.43
N ASN A 332 20.53 4.26 46.55
CA ASN A 332 19.87 5.50 46.95
C ASN A 332 18.45 5.17 47.43
N ASN A 333 18.24 5.28 48.74
CA ASN A 333 16.92 5.27 49.36
C ASN A 333 16.20 6.54 48.92
N ASP A 334 15.26 6.45 47.98
CA ASP A 334 14.02 7.21 47.97
C ASP A 334 13.05 6.58 46.96
N VAL A 335 11.92 6.11 47.49
CA VAL A 335 10.85 5.44 46.77
C VAL A 335 9.88 6.49 46.27
N GLU A 336 9.83 6.71 44.96
CA GLU A 336 8.60 7.12 44.26
C GLU A 336 8.59 6.44 42.88
N THR A 337 7.67 5.49 42.75
CA THR A 337 7.61 4.44 41.73
C THR A 337 7.04 4.93 40.39
N ARG A 338 7.88 4.91 39.35
CA ARG A 338 7.49 4.85 37.94
C ARG A 338 7.68 3.39 37.49
N PRO A 339 6.68 2.67 36.94
CA PRO A 339 6.88 1.27 36.57
C PRO A 339 7.66 1.21 35.24
N THR A 340 8.94 0.83 35.33
CA THR A 340 9.76 0.51 34.17
C THR A 340 9.51 -0.94 33.76
N LEU A 341 9.22 -1.09 32.46
CA LEU A 341 9.21 -2.34 31.70
C LEU A 341 10.42 -3.23 32.03
N LEU A 342 10.16 -4.54 32.13
CA LEU A 342 11.13 -5.65 32.17
C LEU A 342 11.81 -5.92 33.53
N GLU A 343 11.05 -6.48 34.48
CA GLU A 343 11.47 -7.67 35.24
C GLU A 343 10.33 -8.20 36.13
N THR A 344 9.40 -8.96 35.54
CA THR A 344 8.72 -10.06 36.25
C THR A 344 8.20 -11.08 35.23
N ILE A 345 9.08 -11.96 34.76
CA ILE A 345 8.62 -13.21 34.12
C ILE A 345 8.02 -14.05 35.23
N SER A 346 6.70 -13.95 35.38
CA SER A 346 5.87 -14.80 36.24
C SER A 346 4.57 -15.15 35.52
N SER A 347 4.69 -15.93 34.44
CA SER A 347 3.85 -17.08 34.08
C SER A 347 2.31 -17.04 34.22
N GLU A 348 1.63 -15.90 34.15
CA GLU A 348 0.16 -15.81 34.16
C GLU A 348 -0.22 -14.54 33.38
N ASP A 349 -0.67 -14.48 32.12
CA ASP A 349 -1.27 -15.42 31.19
C ASP A 349 -1.14 -14.73 29.80
N LEU A 350 -0.27 -15.20 28.89
CA LEU A 350 0.04 -14.55 27.59
C LEU A 350 -1.20 -14.26 26.72
N LEU A 351 -2.31 -14.93 27.02
CA LEU A 351 -3.60 -14.73 26.39
C LEU A 351 -4.23 -13.37 26.75
N LEU A 352 -4.08 -12.93 28.00
CA LEU A 352 -4.65 -11.67 28.47
C LEU A 352 -3.87 -10.48 27.91
N GLU A 353 -2.54 -10.59 27.89
CA GLU A 353 -1.66 -9.57 27.29
C GLU A 353 -1.95 -9.37 25.79
N ALA A 354 -2.21 -10.46 25.06
CA ALA A 354 -2.53 -10.38 23.64
C ALA A 354 -3.92 -9.77 23.38
N LEU A 355 -4.86 -9.88 24.32
CA LEU A 355 -6.19 -9.27 24.21
C LEU A 355 -6.18 -7.79 24.59
N GLU A 356 -5.39 -7.41 25.60
CA GLU A 356 -5.21 -6.01 25.99
C GLU A 356 -4.47 -5.20 24.92
N LEU A 357 -3.54 -5.82 24.18
CA LEU A 357 -2.83 -5.16 23.08
C LEU A 357 -3.77 -4.80 21.90
N GLU A 358 -4.79 -5.61 21.67
CA GLU A 358 -5.74 -5.46 20.57
C GLU A 358 -7.06 -4.84 21.01
N ASP A 359 -7.12 -4.32 22.25
CA ASP A 359 -8.30 -3.69 22.88
C ASP A 359 -9.57 -4.53 22.79
N LEU A 360 -9.45 -5.84 23.02
CA LEU A 360 -10.56 -6.79 22.93
C LEU A 360 -11.16 -7.11 24.30
N ASP A 361 -12.47 -6.91 24.42
CA ASP A 361 -13.25 -7.27 25.60
C ASP A 361 -13.23 -8.79 25.83
N TYR A 362 -12.86 -9.19 27.05
CA TYR A 362 -12.83 -10.60 27.44
C TYR A 362 -13.43 -10.83 28.83
N ILE A 363 -13.87 -12.07 29.07
CA ILE A 363 -14.41 -12.50 30.35
C ILE A 363 -13.68 -13.78 30.77
N ASP A 364 -12.76 -13.64 31.72
CA ASP A 364 -12.07 -14.79 32.31
C ASP A 364 -12.82 -15.35 33.52
N ASN A 365 -13.45 -16.51 33.33
CA ASN A 365 -14.03 -17.30 34.42
C ASN A 365 -13.28 -18.61 34.69
N ARG A 366 -12.08 -18.81 34.15
CA ARG A 366 -11.28 -20.05 34.33
C ARG A 366 -11.00 -20.30 35.82
N SER A 367 -10.68 -19.26 36.59
CA SER A 367 -10.43 -19.32 38.03
C SER A 367 -11.63 -19.84 38.86
N LYS A 368 -12.84 -19.77 38.32
CA LYS A 368 -14.10 -20.24 38.96
C LYS A 368 -14.57 -21.59 38.42
N GLY A 369 -13.73 -22.31 37.65
CA GLY A 369 -14.11 -23.53 36.94
C GLY A 369 -15.06 -23.29 35.76
N GLY A 370 -15.13 -22.04 35.30
CA GLY A 370 -15.88 -21.61 34.13
C GLY A 370 -15.05 -21.69 32.86
N VAL A 371 -15.48 -20.97 31.84
CA VAL A 371 -14.91 -20.96 30.49
C VAL A 371 -14.43 -19.54 30.20
N PHE A 372 -13.37 -19.41 29.42
CA PHE A 372 -12.87 -18.13 28.94
C PHE A 372 -13.68 -17.64 27.75
N TRP A 373 -14.08 -16.36 27.73
CA TRP A 373 -14.83 -15.74 26.64
C TRP A 373 -14.08 -14.54 26.07
N ILE A 374 -14.10 -14.39 24.75
CA ILE A 374 -13.69 -13.19 24.03
C ILE A 374 -14.93 -12.66 23.34
N VAL A 375 -15.31 -11.42 23.63
CA VAL A 375 -16.49 -10.78 23.04
C VAL A 375 -16.12 -10.30 21.64
N GLY A 376 -16.97 -10.62 20.67
CA GLY A 376 -16.73 -10.30 19.26
C GLY A 376 -17.35 -11.34 18.33
N GLY A 377 -17.82 -10.85 17.19
CA GLY A 377 -18.42 -11.63 16.12
C GLY A 377 -17.39 -12.28 15.18
N PRO A 378 -17.80 -12.63 13.96
CA PRO A 378 -16.94 -13.20 12.94
C PRO A 378 -15.78 -12.28 12.52
N GLU A 379 -15.86 -10.97 12.80
CA GLU A 379 -14.85 -9.96 12.49
C GLU A 379 -13.50 -10.23 13.16
N ILE A 380 -13.49 -10.82 14.36
CA ILE A 380 -12.25 -11.17 15.08
C ILE A 380 -11.73 -12.58 14.77
N SER A 381 -12.33 -13.30 13.79
CA SER A 381 -11.96 -14.69 13.49
C SER A 381 -10.50 -14.88 13.11
N LEU A 382 -9.92 -13.96 12.33
CA LEU A 382 -8.51 -14.02 11.92
C LEU A 382 -7.56 -13.89 13.13
N PHE A 383 -7.89 -13.01 14.08
CA PHE A 383 -7.14 -12.86 15.32
C PHE A 383 -7.26 -14.10 16.23
N ILE A 384 -8.46 -14.67 16.33
CA ILE A 384 -8.70 -15.91 17.08
C ILE A 384 -7.92 -17.09 16.48
N ASP A 385 -7.83 -17.20 15.16
CA ASP A 385 -7.05 -18.23 14.47
C ASP A 385 -5.54 -18.07 14.72
N ASP A 386 -5.04 -16.83 14.73
CA ASP A 386 -3.64 -16.53 15.05
C ASP A 386 -3.31 -16.81 16.53
N LEU A 387 -4.19 -16.44 17.46
CA LEU A 387 -4.09 -16.82 18.88
C LEU A 387 -4.10 -18.33 19.08
N SER A 388 -4.98 -19.04 18.38
CA SER A 388 -5.08 -20.51 18.44
C SER A 388 -3.78 -21.16 17.96
N THR A 389 -3.17 -20.61 16.90
CA THR A 389 -1.93 -21.11 16.32
C THR A 389 -0.71 -20.82 17.21
N LYS A 390 -0.65 -19.63 17.79
CA LYS A 390 0.49 -19.17 18.60
C LYS A 390 0.48 -19.71 20.03
N LEU A 391 -0.69 -19.75 20.66
CA LEU A 391 -0.84 -20.11 22.08
C LEU A 391 -1.43 -21.50 22.31
N GLY A 392 -1.94 -22.16 21.26
CA GLY A 392 -2.47 -23.53 21.33
C GLY A 392 -3.86 -23.65 21.96
N TYR A 393 -4.59 -22.53 22.11
CA TYR A 393 -5.98 -22.52 22.55
C TYR A 393 -6.92 -22.92 21.40
N VAL A 394 -8.09 -23.48 21.73
CA VAL A 394 -9.11 -23.84 20.74
C VAL A 394 -10.38 -23.09 21.08
N PHE A 395 -10.65 -22.03 20.31
CA PHE A 395 -11.84 -21.21 20.48
C PHE A 395 -13.00 -21.73 19.64
N THR A 396 -14.21 -21.66 20.19
CA THR A 396 -15.46 -21.99 19.50
C THR A 396 -16.36 -20.77 19.44
N PHE A 397 -16.77 -20.37 18.24
CA PHE A 397 -17.71 -19.26 18.06
C PHE A 397 -19.12 -19.61 18.52
N LYS A 398 -19.80 -18.62 19.11
CA LYS A 398 -21.21 -18.72 19.48
C LYS A 398 -21.96 -17.41 19.21
N ALA A 399 -22.75 -17.41 18.14
CA ALA A 399 -23.71 -16.34 17.86
C ALA A 399 -24.76 -16.22 18.98
N GLY A 400 -25.04 -14.99 19.42
CA GLY A 400 -25.89 -14.63 20.56
C GLY A 400 -25.29 -14.98 21.92
N GLY A 401 -24.00 -15.36 21.99
CA GLY A 401 -23.26 -15.45 23.23
C GLY A 401 -23.70 -16.49 24.25
N GLY A 402 -23.14 -16.35 25.45
CA GLY A 402 -23.56 -17.06 26.66
C GLY A 402 -24.30 -16.14 27.64
N ARG A 403 -24.76 -16.70 28.76
CA ARG A 403 -25.18 -15.86 29.90
C ARG A 403 -24.05 -14.98 30.44
N ALA A 404 -22.80 -15.39 30.22
CA ALA A 404 -21.62 -14.64 30.62
C ALA A 404 -21.41 -13.38 29.76
N THR A 405 -21.71 -13.44 28.46
CA THR A 405 -21.52 -12.34 27.50
C THR A 405 -22.80 -11.55 27.24
N THR A 406 -23.78 -11.61 28.17
CA THR A 406 -25.05 -10.86 28.10
C THR A 406 -25.86 -10.97 26.80
N GLY A 407 -25.60 -11.99 25.97
CA GLY A 407 -26.27 -12.19 24.68
C GLY A 407 -25.50 -11.69 23.45
N GLU A 408 -24.27 -11.19 23.64
CA GLU A 408 -23.38 -10.72 22.57
C GLU A 408 -22.59 -11.86 21.96
N ASP A 409 -22.36 -11.78 20.65
CA ASP A 409 -21.55 -12.74 19.89
C ASP A 409 -20.16 -12.87 20.52
N ALA A 410 -19.71 -14.10 20.71
CA ALA A 410 -18.46 -14.34 21.42
C ALA A 410 -17.83 -15.70 21.08
N TRP A 411 -16.53 -15.78 21.31
CA TRP A 411 -15.70 -16.96 21.17
C TRP A 411 -15.33 -17.50 22.55
N TRP A 412 -15.36 -18.82 22.73
CA TRP A 412 -15.03 -19.41 24.04
C TRP A 412 -14.03 -20.56 23.95
N SER A 413 -13.16 -20.66 24.96
CA SER A 413 -12.20 -21.75 25.14
C SER A 413 -12.23 -22.27 26.57
N LYS A 414 -12.04 -23.59 26.74
CA LYS A 414 -12.13 -24.28 28.02
C LYS A 414 -10.77 -24.62 28.60
#